data_AF-A0AA35Y060-F1
#
_entry.id   AF-A0AA35Y060-F1
#
_cell.length_a   1.000
_cell.length_b   1.000
_cell.length_c   1.000
_cell.angle_alpha   90.00
_cell.angle_beta   90.00
_cell.angle_gamma   90.00
#
_symmetry.space_group_name_H-M   'P 1'
#
loop_
_entity.id
_entity.type
_entity.pdbx_description
1 polymer ?
#
loop_
_entity_poly.entity_id
_entity_poly.type
_entity_poly.pdbx_seq_one_letter_code
_entity_poly.pdbx_strand_id
1 'polypeptide(L)'
;MVGEFWYRGERFRATIHGRPGKEELFLIHMLEDDEEGPEISLDRFEDPGNDPYQSLEECLAMLADRLMKEQGISASRPEAEFAWVQPKTGVNVHSGVQAH
;
A
#
# COMPACT_ATOMS: atom_id res chain seq x y z
N MET A 1 0.87 -4.70 -9.25
CA MET A 1 1.74 -3.52 -9.11
C MET A 1 2.37 -3.56 -7.73
N VAL A 2 3.65 -3.21 -7.60
CA VAL A 2 4.28 -2.99 -6.29
C VAL A 2 4.69 -1.53 -6.25
N GLY A 3 4.40 -0.85 -5.14
CA GLY A 3 4.76 0.56 -4.93
C GLY A 3 4.97 0.86 -3.45
N GLU A 4 5.79 1.86 -3.17
CA GLU A 4 6.02 2.35 -1.80
C GLU A 4 5.36 3.72 -1.64
N PHE A 5 4.85 4.02 -0.45
CA PHE A 5 4.24 5.31 -0.14
C PHE A 5 4.52 5.72 1.31
N TRP A 6 4.39 7.02 1.55
CA TRP A 6 4.38 7.63 2.86
C TRP A 6 2.95 7.94 3.27
N TYR A 7 2.62 7.65 4.54
CA TYR A 7 1.34 8.05 5.14
C TYR A 7 1.54 8.26 6.63
N ARG A 8 1.06 9.40 7.15
CA ARG A 8 1.16 9.76 8.58
C ARG A 8 2.58 9.70 9.18
N GLY A 9 3.59 9.91 8.35
CA GLY A 9 5.01 9.87 8.74
C GLY A 9 5.66 8.48 8.66
N GLU A 10 4.86 7.44 8.42
CA GLU A 10 5.34 6.06 8.28
C GLU A 10 5.48 5.69 6.79
N ARG A 11 6.35 4.74 6.49
CA ARG A 11 6.57 4.23 5.13
C ARG A 11 5.96 2.84 4.99
N PHE A 12 5.28 2.62 3.88
CA PHE A 12 4.69 1.32 3.58
C PHE A 12 5.02 0.86 2.17
N ARG A 13 5.08 -0.46 2.00
CA ARG A 13 5.14 -1.12 0.69
C ARG A 13 3.81 -1.79 0.43
N ALA A 14 3.16 -1.40 -0.66
CA ALA A 14 1.93 -2.01 -1.14
C ALA A 14 2.19 -2.90 -2.35
N THR A 15 1.68 -4.12 -2.27
CA THR A 15 1.53 -5.03 -3.39
C THR A 15 0.05 -5.11 -3.74
N ILE A 16 -0.26 -4.80 -5.00
CA ILE A 16 -1.62 -4.66 -5.52
C ILE A 16 -1.81 -5.67 -6.66
N HIS A 17 -2.71 -6.63 -6.48
CA HIS A 17 -3.06 -7.64 -7.48
C HIS A 17 -4.51 -7.48 -7.92
N GLY A 18 -4.82 -7.75 -9.18
CA GLY A 18 -6.19 -7.64 -9.71
C GLY A 18 -6.41 -6.40 -10.58
N ARG A 19 -7.62 -5.84 -10.54
CA ARG A 19 -8.06 -4.73 -11.38
C ARG A 19 -8.74 -3.62 -10.55
N PRO A 20 -8.78 -2.37 -11.05
CA PRO A 20 -9.46 -1.26 -10.39
C PRO A 20 -10.81 -1.63 -9.75
N GLY A 21 -10.94 -1.45 -8.43
CA GLY A 21 -12.13 -1.72 -7.62
C GLY A 21 -12.35 -3.19 -7.23
N LYS A 22 -11.47 -4.09 -7.66
CA LYS A 22 -11.41 -5.51 -7.31
C LYS A 22 -9.95 -5.93 -7.22
N GLU A 23 -9.28 -5.41 -6.20
CA GLU A 23 -7.89 -5.70 -5.92
C GLU A 23 -7.72 -6.54 -4.66
N GLU A 24 -6.72 -7.42 -4.68
CA GLU A 24 -6.08 -7.93 -3.48
C GLU A 24 -4.93 -6.98 -3.12
N LEU A 25 -4.97 -6.44 -1.91
CA LEU A 25 -4.00 -5.49 -1.38
C LEU A 25 -3.21 -6.17 -0.27
N PHE A 26 -1.89 -6.07 -0.34
CA PHE A 26 -0.98 -6.51 0.71
C PHE A 26 -0.07 -5.35 1.10
N LEU A 27 -0.04 -5.01 2.38
CA LEU A 27 0.66 -3.84 2.90
C LEU A 27 1.67 -4.28 3.97
N ILE A 28 2.92 -3.87 3.79
CA ILE A 28 4.01 -4.08 4.75
C ILE A 28 4.43 -2.72 5.29
N HIS A 29 4.54 -2.59 6.62
CA HIS A 29 5.17 -1.44 7.24
C HIS A 29 6.70 -1.52 7.12
N MET A 30 7.34 -0.49 6.58
CA MET A 30 8.78 -0.46 6.35
C MET A 30 9.48 0.36 7.43
N LEU A 31 10.39 -0.27 8.18
CA LEU A 31 11.13 0.36 9.28
C LEU A 31 12.33 1.20 8.77
N GLU A 32 13.00 1.90 9.70
CA GLU A 32 14.06 2.88 9.40
C GLU A 32 15.27 2.30 8.64
N ASP A 33 15.57 1.01 8.80
CA ASP A 33 16.68 0.28 8.15
C ASP A 33 16.24 -0.54 6.92
N ASP A 34 15.11 -0.17 6.28
CA ASP A 34 14.50 -0.96 5.19
C ASP A 34 14.08 -2.39 5.60
N GLU A 35 14.00 -2.65 6.90
CA GLU A 35 13.46 -3.89 7.46
C GLU A 35 11.94 -3.96 7.30
N GLU A 36 11.44 -5.14 6.92
CA GLU A 36 10.01 -5.43 6.83
C GLU A 36 9.45 -5.64 8.23
N GLY A 37 8.57 -4.74 8.65
CA GLY A 37 7.84 -4.80 9.90
C GLY A 37 6.52 -5.57 9.76
N PRO A 38 5.51 -5.23 10.57
CA PRO A 38 4.23 -5.93 10.51
C PRO A 38 3.49 -5.68 9.19
N GLU A 39 2.65 -6.64 8.83
CA GLU A 39 1.92 -6.66 7.56
C GLU A 39 0.42 -6.82 7.76
N ILE A 40 -0.36 -6.43 6.76
CA ILE A 40 -1.80 -6.66 6.68
C ILE A 40 -2.23 -6.85 5.22
N SER A 41 -3.31 -7.61 5.00
CA SER A 41 -3.89 -7.81 3.68
C SER A 41 -5.37 -7.49 3.66
N LEU A 42 -5.88 -7.12 2.49
CA LEU A 42 -7.29 -6.94 2.20
C LEU A 42 -7.62 -7.52 0.84
N ASP A 43 -8.55 -8.48 0.81
CA ASP A 43 -9.12 -9.00 -0.43
C ASP A 43 -10.43 -8.25 -0.76
N ARG A 44 -10.38 -7.29 -1.69
CA ARG A 44 -11.57 -6.55 -2.11
C ARG A 44 -12.51 -7.35 -3.03
N PHE A 45 -12.13 -8.54 -3.47
CA PHE A 45 -13.02 -9.44 -4.22
C PHE A 45 -14.08 -10.04 -3.30
N GLU A 46 -13.66 -10.46 -2.11
CA GLU A 46 -14.51 -11.19 -1.16
C GLU A 46 -14.97 -10.33 0.02
N ASP A 47 -14.37 -9.15 0.25
CA ASP A 47 -14.77 -8.28 1.35
C ASP A 47 -16.19 -7.71 1.14
N PRO A 48 -17.15 -8.05 2.02
CA PRO A 48 -18.55 -7.60 1.88
C PRO A 48 -18.73 -6.10 2.14
N GLY A 49 -17.72 -5.42 2.69
CA GLY A 49 -17.66 -3.97 2.88
C GLY A 49 -16.92 -3.23 1.77
N ASN A 50 -16.47 -3.91 0.70
CA ASN A 50 -15.76 -3.28 -0.39
C ASN A 50 -16.65 -2.23 -1.11
N ASP A 51 -16.20 -0.97 -1.08
CA ASP A 51 -16.76 0.08 -1.91
C ASP A 51 -16.02 0.10 -3.27
N PRO A 52 -16.69 -0.22 -4.39
CA PRO A 52 -16.04 -0.23 -5.71
C PRO A 52 -15.69 1.16 -6.23
N TYR A 53 -16.21 2.23 -5.61
CA TYR A 53 -15.89 3.62 -5.96
C TYR A 53 -14.77 4.20 -5.10
N GLN A 54 -14.39 3.53 -4.01
CA GLN A 54 -13.27 3.96 -3.17
C GLN A 54 -11.97 3.86 -3.95
N SER A 55 -11.21 4.96 -3.95
CA SER A 55 -9.93 5.01 -4.65
C SER A 55 -8.91 4.07 -3.99
N LEU A 56 -7.93 3.63 -4.78
CA LEU A 56 -6.85 2.78 -4.28
C LEU A 56 -6.09 3.45 -3.11
N GLU A 57 -5.82 4.75 -3.22
CA GLU A 57 -5.07 5.50 -2.20
C GLU A 57 -5.85 5.58 -0.89
N GLU A 58 -7.18 5.79 -0.95
CA GLU A 58 -8.04 5.73 0.23
C GLU A 58 -8.07 4.34 0.86
N CYS A 59 -8.12 3.27 0.06
CA CYS A 59 -8.03 1.91 0.57
C CYS A 59 -6.70 1.64 1.28
N LEU A 60 -5.58 2.07 0.68
CA LEU A 60 -4.25 1.89 1.25
C LEU A 60 -4.07 2.68 2.54
N ALA A 61 -4.57 3.93 2.59
CA ALA A 61 -4.55 4.74 3.80
C ALA A 61 -5.41 4.12 4.93
N MET A 62 -6.62 3.64 4.62
CA MET A 62 -7.48 2.92 5.56
C MET A 62 -6.78 1.65 6.09
N LEU A 63 -6.14 0.89 5.21
CA LEU A 63 -5.45 -0.34 5.57
C LEU A 63 -4.21 -0.06 6.44
N ALA A 64 -3.47 1.00 6.14
CA ALA A 64 -2.36 1.48 6.97
C ALA A 64 -2.85 1.92 8.36
N ASP A 65 -3.96 2.66 8.46
CA ASP A 65 -4.56 3.05 9.74
C ASP A 65 -4.98 1.84 10.57
N ARG A 66 -5.53 0.81 9.91
CA ARG A 66 -5.88 -0.45 10.57
C ARG A 66 -4.65 -1.18 11.10
N LEU A 67 -3.61 -1.33 10.28
CA LEU A 67 -2.34 -1.95 10.69
C LEU A 67 -1.72 -1.21 11.88
N MET A 68 -1.62 0.11 11.80
CA MET A 68 -1.05 0.92 12.88
C MET A 68 -1.83 0.74 14.18
N LYS A 69 -3.16 0.73 14.12
CA LYS A 69 -4.02 0.51 15.28
C LYS A 69 -3.86 -0.90 15.86
N GLU A 70 -3.83 -1.94 15.03
CA GLU A 70 -3.71 -3.33 15.48
C GLU A 70 -2.34 -3.62 16.12
N GLN A 71 -1.29 -2.98 15.61
CA GLN A 71 0.09 -3.17 16.07
C GLN A 71 0.54 -2.15 17.14
N GLY A 72 -0.34 -1.22 17.51
CA GLY A 72 -0.01 -0.16 18.48
C GLY A 72 1.05 0.83 17.98
N ILE A 73 1.22 0.96 16.66
CA ILE A 73 2.15 1.90 16.03
C ILE A 73 1.58 3.31 16.19
N SER A 74 2.40 4.21 16.73
CA SER A 74 2.07 5.63 16.83
C SER A 74 2.63 6.36 15.61
N ALA A 75 1.76 6.93 14.80
CA ALA A 75 2.15 7.74 13.64
C ALA A 75 3.12 8.86 14.04
N SER A 76 4.29 8.90 13.39
CA SER A 76 5.31 9.92 13.66
C SER A 76 4.87 11.32 13.22
N ARG A 77 4.00 11.41 12.21
CA ARG A 77 3.45 12.66 11.67
C ARG A 77 1.97 12.49 11.32
N PRO A 78 1.04 12.47 12.29
CA PRO A 78 -0.36 12.08 12.07
C PRO A 78 -1.12 12.97 11.08
N GLU A 79 -0.66 14.19 10.85
CA GLU A 79 -1.22 15.12 9.85
C GLU A 79 -0.63 14.97 8.43
N ALA A 80 0.39 14.13 8.24
CA ALA A 80 1.01 13.94 6.94
C ALA A 80 0.09 13.14 5.99
N GLU A 81 -0.19 13.75 4.85
CA GLU A 81 -1.02 13.16 3.79
C GLU A 81 -0.34 11.98 3.11
N PHE A 82 -1.14 11.21 2.37
CA PHE A 82 -0.66 10.11 1.54
C PHE A 82 0.21 10.64 0.40
N ALA A 83 1.37 10.03 0.17
CA ALA A 83 2.24 10.37 -0.95
C ALA A 83 3.03 9.15 -1.46
N TRP A 84 2.88 8.81 -2.74
CA TRP A 84 3.71 7.80 -3.38
C TRP A 84 5.19 8.17 -3.31
N VAL A 85 6.04 7.19 -2.97
CA VAL A 85 7.49 7.32 -3.12
C VAL A 85 7.78 7.34 -4.61
N GLN A 86 8.27 8.47 -5.11
CA GLN A 86 8.76 8.52 -6.47
C GLN A 86 9.98 7.59 -6.58
N PRO A 87 10.01 6.66 -7.55
CA PRO A 87 11.18 5.82 -7.75
C PRO A 87 12.39 6.73 -8.00
N LYS A 88 13.45 6.54 -7.20
CA LYS A 88 14.76 7.14 -7.48
C LYS A 88 15.25 6.50 -8.78
N THR A 89 15.04 7.21 -9.90
CA THR A 89 15.46 6.87 -11.28
C THR A 89 14.51 5.94 -12.05
N GLY A 90 14.29 6.29 -13.31
CA GLY A 90 13.31 5.72 -14.23
C GLY A 90 13.60 4.28 -14.63
N VAL A 91 13.26 3.34 -13.76
CA VAL A 91 13.15 1.94 -14.16
C VAL A 91 11.77 1.77 -14.78
N ASN A 92 11.72 1.77 -16.12
CA ASN A 92 10.60 1.21 -16.86
C ASN A 92 10.42 -0.23 -16.37
N VAL A 93 9.40 -0.49 -15.56
CA VAL A 93 8.94 -1.85 -15.30
C VAL A 93 8.51 -2.42 -16.65
N HIS A 94 9.35 -3.28 -17.23
CA HIS A 94 9.06 -4.00 -18.45
C HIS A 94 7.65 -4.60 -18.34
N SER A 95 6.70 -4.10 -19.15
CA SER A 95 5.50 -4.87 -19.44
C SER A 95 5.96 -6.18 -20.04
N GLY A 96 5.67 -7.29 -19.37
CA GLY A 96 6.12 -8.65 -19.69
C GLY A 96 5.56 -9.21 -20.99
N VAL A 97 5.74 -8.52 -22.12
CA VAL A 97 5.58 -9.08 -23.46
C VAL A 97 6.94 -9.64 -23.85
N GLN A 98 7.18 -10.92 -23.52
CA GLN A 98 8.20 -11.69 -24.23
C GLN A 98 7.68 -11.92 -25.66
N ALA A 99 8.22 -11.16 -26.61
CA ALA A 99 8.05 -11.47 -28.02
C ALA A 99 8.84 -12.76 -28.32
N HIS A 100 8.16 -13.78 -28.82
CA HIS A 100 8.77 -14.84 -29.61
C HIS A 100 8.11 -14.83 -31.00
#